data_AF-A0A5N6HTR2-F1
#
_entry.id   AF-A0A5N6HTR2-F1
#
_cell.length_a   1.000
_cell.length_b   1.000
_cell.length_c   1.000
_cell.angle_alpha   90.00
_cell.angle_beta   90.00
_cell.angle_gamma   90.00
#
_symmetry.space_group_name_H-M   'P 1'
#
loop_
_entity.id
_entity.type
_entity.pdbx_description
1 polymer ?
#
loop_
_entity_poly.entity_id
_entity_poly.type
_entity_poly.pdbx_seq_one_letter_code
_entity_poly.pdbx_strand_id
1 'polypeptide(L)'
;MLQGIPGPQQVLTALTGSLGLSSLLGPEIESSQSSFQHCSKPELSCQTPYHGQNKCCFNYPGGQFLQSQFWDADPAIGPEDSWTIHGLWPDYCNGGYPQFCDSKRRYSNISLILTDSGRGDLLDEMRTLWKDWKGDDPTLWEHEWNKHGTCISTLEPHCYDIYYPQQDVVDYFDKTVELFHGLPTHEILAGAGIVPSYTETYSLSEIHDALVKAHGAEVVVRCRHQNLNEAWYFFNVAGPLQTGKFVPTNPDGQTSNCPSKGIRYQPKTPRKDEPTKTRRPSEPTNTGTPNSKRGNLVVSTQGQQRGCIISRGAWFTSGTCATFRIEKTSDETFTLQSSKGKCSFQKDTFSCGPQIKNAVEFSIQDGKLSYRGNTTFFADKAPKGPTKSKIYATQEEHPIELTITWRGSH
;
A
#
# COMPACT_ATOMS: atom_id res chain seq x y z
N MET A 1 2.42 -12.49 29.53
CA MET A 1 3.43 -11.50 29.92
C MET A 1 4.71 -11.79 29.15
N LEU A 2 4.85 -11.19 27.97
CA LEU A 2 6.07 -11.22 27.17
C LEU A 2 6.27 -9.76 26.74
N GLN A 3 7.20 -9.11 27.42
CA GLN A 3 7.52 -7.70 27.24
C GLN A 3 8.32 -7.51 25.95
N GLY A 4 7.91 -6.48 25.20
CA GLY A 4 8.53 -6.07 23.95
C GLY A 4 9.95 -5.55 24.16
N ILE A 5 10.77 -5.81 23.15
CA ILE A 5 12.13 -5.31 22.99
C ILE A 5 12.03 -3.83 22.56
N PRO A 6 12.63 -2.86 23.28
CA PRO A 6 12.66 -1.46 22.85
C PRO A 6 13.74 -1.21 21.79
N GLY A 7 13.43 -0.36 20.81
CA GLY A 7 14.32 0.08 19.74
C GLY A 7 15.44 1.03 20.20
N PRO A 8 16.44 1.30 19.32
CA PRO A 8 17.74 1.79 19.73
C PRO A 8 17.79 3.32 19.81
N GLN A 9 17.32 3.89 20.92
CA GLN A 9 17.73 5.21 21.38
C GLN A 9 17.53 5.26 22.90
N GLN A 10 18.60 4.98 23.65
CA GLN A 10 18.90 5.45 25.03
C GLN A 10 19.86 4.47 25.72
N VAL A 11 21.17 4.69 25.56
CA VAL A 11 22.16 4.22 26.54
C VAL A 11 23.24 5.29 26.69
N LEU A 12 23.23 5.96 27.84
CA LEU A 12 24.30 6.70 28.55
C LEU A 12 23.54 7.73 29.40
N THR A 13 23.51 7.67 30.73
CA THR A 13 24.66 7.56 31.63
C THR A 13 24.15 7.29 33.06
N ALA A 14 24.80 6.41 33.82
CA ALA A 14 24.77 6.46 35.27
C ALA A 14 26.16 6.13 35.85
N LEU A 15 26.56 6.96 36.82
CA LEU A 15 27.68 6.85 37.77
C LEU A 15 29.08 7.26 37.30
N THR A 16 29.48 8.48 37.69
CA THR A 16 30.51 8.82 38.71
C THR A 16 30.93 10.28 38.45
N GLY A 17 30.84 11.19 39.41
CA GLY A 17 31.89 11.43 40.39
C GLY A 17 32.44 12.85 40.17
N SER A 18 32.31 13.69 41.17
CA SER A 18 32.67 15.11 41.23
C SER A 18 34.14 15.38 40.90
N LEU A 19 34.43 16.42 40.10
CA LEU A 19 35.55 17.38 40.22
C LEU A 19 35.42 18.43 39.10
N GLY A 20 35.64 19.72 39.42
CA GLY A 20 35.23 20.85 38.61
C GLY A 20 36.27 21.49 37.67
N LEU A 21 35.77 22.56 37.01
CA LEU A 21 36.47 23.64 36.28
C LEU A 21 37.18 23.31 34.96
N SER A 22 36.54 23.64 33.83
CA SER A 22 37.00 24.72 32.95
C SER A 22 36.14 24.85 31.71
N SER A 23 35.75 26.09 31.42
CA SER A 23 35.03 26.54 30.24
C SER A 23 35.83 26.27 28.97
N LEU A 24 35.30 25.42 28.10
CA LEU A 24 35.61 25.42 26.67
C LEU A 24 34.28 25.29 25.92
N LEU A 25 33.85 26.41 25.33
CA LEU A 25 32.77 26.48 24.35
C LEU A 25 33.16 25.59 23.16
N GLY A 26 32.66 24.36 23.14
CA GLY A 26 32.53 23.57 21.92
C GLY A 26 31.28 24.03 21.18
N PRO A 27 31.25 24.02 19.83
CA PRO A 27 30.08 24.44 19.10
C PRO A 27 28.93 23.49 19.44
N GLU A 28 27.84 24.07 19.92
CA GLU A 28 26.54 23.40 19.99
C GLU A 28 26.24 22.88 18.59
N ILE A 29 26.15 21.57 18.45
CA ILE A 29 25.58 20.95 17.25
C ILE A 29 24.12 21.39 17.26
N GLU A 30 23.82 22.42 16.46
CA GLU A 30 22.47 22.87 16.18
C GLU A 30 21.61 21.65 15.88
N SER A 31 20.59 21.45 16.71
CA SER A 31 19.45 20.61 16.41
C SER A 31 18.93 20.99 15.03
N SER A 32 18.73 19.99 14.17
CA SER A 32 18.08 20.08 12.85
C SER A 32 17.26 21.36 12.66
N GLN A 33 17.77 22.30 11.87
CA GLN A 33 16.99 23.45 11.45
C GLN A 33 15.70 22.94 10.80
N SER A 34 14.55 23.35 11.33
CA SER A 34 13.26 23.15 10.70
C SER A 34 13.34 23.73 9.29
N SER A 35 13.14 22.94 8.24
CA SER A 35 13.15 23.40 6.84
C SER A 35 11.93 24.27 6.47
N PHE A 36 11.10 24.62 7.45
CA PHE A 36 9.78 25.21 7.28
C PHE A 36 9.66 26.53 8.02
N GLN A 37 8.89 27.44 7.42
CA GLN A 37 8.55 28.71 8.01
C GLN A 37 7.92 28.52 9.40
N HIS A 38 8.52 29.13 10.42
CA HIS A 38 8.03 29.03 11.78
C HIS A 38 6.69 29.78 11.96
N CYS A 39 5.63 29.04 12.31
CA CYS A 39 4.30 29.60 12.53
C CYS A 39 4.08 29.94 14.01
N SER A 40 4.30 31.21 14.36
CA SER A 40 4.04 31.70 15.72
C SER A 40 2.54 31.83 15.97
N LYS A 41 2.00 30.99 16.85
CA LYS A 41 0.57 30.93 17.25
C LYS A 41 -0.37 30.65 16.07
N PRO A 42 -0.30 29.45 15.46
CA PRO A 42 -1.17 29.13 14.36
C PRO A 42 -2.64 29.08 14.80
N GLU A 43 -3.51 29.68 14.00
CA GLU A 43 -4.96 29.66 14.19
C GLU A 43 -5.56 28.39 13.57
N LEU A 44 -6.66 27.92 14.14
CA LEU A 44 -7.32 26.70 13.69
C LEU A 44 -8.18 26.98 12.44
N SER A 45 -7.93 26.24 11.37
CA SER A 45 -8.72 26.32 10.13
C SER A 45 -10.20 25.99 10.38
N CYS A 46 -11.09 26.55 9.56
CA CYS A 46 -12.56 26.45 9.63
C CYS A 46 -13.26 26.94 10.91
N GLN A 47 -12.57 27.02 12.04
CA GLN A 47 -13.06 27.67 13.26
C GLN A 47 -12.70 29.16 13.30
N THR A 48 -11.65 29.55 12.58
CA THR A 48 -11.24 30.95 12.44
C THR A 48 -11.55 31.44 11.02
N PRO A 49 -12.29 32.55 10.85
CA PRO A 49 -12.49 33.15 9.53
C PRO A 49 -11.16 33.56 8.90
N TYR A 50 -11.01 33.29 7.61
CA TYR A 50 -9.87 33.79 6.86
C TYR A 50 -9.96 35.31 6.71
N HIS A 51 -8.94 36.01 7.20
CA HIS A 51 -8.84 37.47 7.20
C HIS A 51 -7.49 37.94 6.63
N GLY A 52 -6.81 37.09 5.85
CA GLY A 52 -5.51 37.37 5.25
C GLY A 52 -4.33 36.77 5.99
N GLN A 53 -4.55 35.76 6.85
CA GLN A 53 -3.46 35.02 7.47
C GLN A 53 -2.50 34.44 6.42
N ASN A 54 -1.23 34.27 6.80
CA ASN A 54 -0.24 33.60 5.95
C ASN A 54 -0.67 32.13 5.68
N LYS A 55 -0.85 31.79 4.40
CA LYS A 55 -1.29 30.45 3.96
C LYS A 55 -0.25 29.35 4.14
N CYS A 56 1.00 29.70 4.44
CA CYS A 56 2.00 28.75 4.92
C CYS A 56 1.77 28.33 6.37
N CYS A 57 0.99 29.11 7.14
CA CYS A 57 0.67 28.86 8.54
C CYS A 57 -0.82 28.64 8.80
N PHE A 58 -1.66 28.72 7.77
CA PHE A 58 -3.11 28.63 7.87
C PHE A 58 -3.68 27.93 6.63
N ASN A 59 -4.30 26.77 6.83
CA ASN A 59 -4.88 25.98 5.74
C ASN A 59 -6.13 26.66 5.17
N TYR A 60 -6.02 27.20 3.95
CA TYR A 60 -7.11 27.89 3.26
C TYR A 60 -6.89 27.89 1.73
N PRO A 61 -7.94 27.64 0.91
CA PRO A 61 -9.35 27.47 1.29
C PRO A 61 -9.73 26.07 1.79
N GLY A 62 -8.89 25.05 1.53
CA GLY A 62 -9.09 23.69 2.03
C GLY A 62 -8.70 23.57 3.49
N GLY A 63 -9.61 23.96 4.39
CA GLY A 63 -9.34 24.04 5.83
C GLY A 63 -9.76 22.80 6.61
N GLN A 64 -10.65 21.97 6.09
CA GLN A 64 -11.10 20.74 6.75
C GLN A 64 -10.40 19.54 6.11
N PHE A 65 -9.53 18.86 6.85
CA PHE A 65 -8.83 17.69 6.37
C PHE A 65 -9.64 16.42 6.63
N LEU A 66 -9.76 15.58 5.60
CA LEU A 66 -10.36 14.27 5.67
C LEU A 66 -9.26 13.21 5.48
N GLN A 67 -8.96 12.45 6.53
CA GLN A 67 -8.19 11.20 6.43
C GLN A 67 -9.20 10.06 6.19
N SER A 68 -9.16 9.48 4.99
CA SER A 68 -10.10 8.43 4.58
C SER A 68 -9.40 7.06 4.50
N GLN A 69 -10.13 6.03 4.91
CA GLN A 69 -9.64 4.66 4.97
C GLN A 69 -10.62 3.70 4.28
N PHE A 70 -10.08 2.59 3.77
CA PHE A 70 -10.82 1.48 3.17
C PHE A 70 -10.72 0.20 4.01
N TRP A 71 -11.83 -0.53 4.01
CA TRP A 71 -11.88 -1.94 4.33
C TRP A 71 -12.32 -2.72 3.10
N ASP A 72 -11.33 -3.25 2.37
CA ASP A 72 -11.55 -4.06 1.19
C ASP A 72 -11.36 -5.54 1.51
N ALA A 73 -12.48 -6.26 1.63
CA ALA A 73 -12.52 -7.68 1.95
C ALA A 73 -12.73 -8.59 0.73
N ASP A 74 -13.30 -8.05 -0.36
CA ASP A 74 -13.50 -8.79 -1.62
C ASP A 74 -13.34 -7.88 -2.85
N PRO A 75 -12.18 -7.95 -3.55
CA PRO A 75 -11.00 -8.73 -3.19
C PRO A 75 -10.36 -8.21 -1.89
N ALA A 76 -9.74 -9.12 -1.12
CA ALA A 76 -9.01 -8.75 0.08
C ALA A 76 -7.74 -7.96 -0.26
N ILE A 77 -7.57 -6.78 0.35
CA ILE A 77 -6.43 -5.87 0.10
C ILE A 77 -5.83 -5.42 1.42
N GLY A 78 -4.50 -5.37 1.48
CA GLY A 78 -3.75 -5.01 2.68
C GLY A 78 -3.76 -6.11 3.77
N PRO A 79 -3.25 -5.81 4.97
CA PRO A 79 -3.24 -6.75 6.09
C PRO A 79 -4.65 -7.19 6.52
N GLU A 80 -4.77 -8.40 7.06
CA GLU A 80 -6.04 -9.02 7.47
C GLU A 80 -6.75 -8.26 8.60
N ASP A 81 -5.96 -7.62 9.46
CA ASP A 81 -6.32 -6.94 10.70
C ASP A 81 -6.10 -5.42 10.63
N SER A 82 -5.99 -4.88 9.42
CA SER A 82 -5.79 -3.44 9.24
C SER A 82 -6.68 -2.87 8.14
N TRP A 83 -7.11 -1.63 8.31
CA TRP A 83 -7.68 -0.85 7.22
C TRP A 83 -6.54 -0.40 6.29
N THR A 84 -6.87 0.14 5.13
CA THR A 84 -5.89 0.72 4.20
C THR A 84 -6.20 2.19 3.97
N ILE A 85 -5.19 2.97 3.62
CA ILE A 85 -5.31 4.37 3.28
C ILE A 85 -6.07 4.50 1.96
N HIS A 86 -7.07 5.37 1.93
CA HIS A 86 -7.63 5.90 0.70
C HIS A 86 -6.92 7.22 0.35
N GLY A 87 -6.91 8.19 1.26
CA GLY A 87 -6.11 9.40 1.11
C GLY A 87 -6.26 10.43 2.23
N LEU A 88 -5.65 11.59 2.01
CA LEU A 88 -5.77 12.79 2.85
C LEU A 88 -6.19 13.97 1.97
N TRP A 89 -7.36 14.54 2.24
CA TRP A 89 -8.00 15.52 1.35
C TRP A 89 -8.34 16.82 2.08
N PRO A 90 -7.98 17.99 1.52
CA PRO A 90 -8.34 19.28 2.10
C PRO A 90 -9.68 19.79 1.54
N ASP A 91 -10.78 19.57 2.25
CA ASP A 91 -12.13 20.05 1.92
C ASP A 91 -12.32 21.53 2.32
N TYR A 92 -13.26 22.20 1.67
CA TYR A 92 -13.67 23.55 2.09
C TYR A 92 -14.43 23.49 3.42
N CYS A 93 -14.36 24.58 4.19
CA CYS A 93 -15.06 24.71 5.47
C CYS A 93 -16.59 24.84 5.37
N ASN A 94 -17.12 24.88 4.15
CA ASN A 94 -18.56 25.00 3.83
C ASN A 94 -19.04 23.89 2.88
N GLY A 95 -18.31 22.78 2.84
CA GLY A 95 -18.59 21.62 2.02
C GLY A 95 -18.01 21.71 0.61
N GLY A 96 -17.92 20.54 -0.03
CA GLY A 96 -17.20 20.40 -1.31
C GLY A 96 -15.68 20.50 -1.12
N TYR A 97 -14.95 20.41 -2.23
CA TYR A 97 -13.50 20.33 -2.18
C TYR A 97 -12.81 20.95 -3.40
N PRO A 98 -11.62 21.53 -3.22
CA PRO A 98 -10.72 21.88 -4.31
C PRO A 98 -10.10 20.61 -4.91
N GLN A 99 -9.78 20.65 -6.21
CA GLN A 99 -9.10 19.54 -6.87
C GLN A 99 -8.17 20.04 -7.98
N PHE A 100 -7.04 19.34 -8.17
CA PHE A 100 -6.05 19.62 -9.23
C PHE A 100 -5.58 21.09 -9.23
N CYS A 101 -5.23 21.61 -8.05
CA CYS A 101 -5.04 23.03 -7.82
C CYS A 101 -3.77 23.62 -8.43
N ASP A 102 -2.76 22.79 -8.69
CA ASP A 102 -1.50 23.25 -9.28
C ASP A 102 -1.01 22.27 -10.36
N SER A 103 -1.09 22.68 -11.62
CA SER A 103 -0.64 21.88 -12.75
C SER A 103 0.89 21.78 -12.86
N LYS A 104 1.65 22.71 -12.27
CA LYS A 104 3.12 22.74 -12.31
C LYS A 104 3.75 21.75 -11.33
N ARG A 105 3.01 21.36 -10.30
CA ARG A 105 3.41 20.37 -9.30
C ARG A 105 2.78 19.01 -9.54
N ARG A 106 2.35 18.72 -10.77
CA ARG A 106 1.85 17.39 -11.12
C ARG A 106 2.98 16.45 -11.46
N TYR A 107 2.92 15.25 -10.89
CA TYR A 107 3.94 14.22 -11.05
C TYR A 107 3.34 12.88 -11.48
N SER A 108 4.15 12.08 -12.17
CA SER A 108 3.83 10.73 -12.65
C SER A 108 4.88 9.70 -12.24
N ASN A 109 5.62 10.03 -11.18
CA ASN A 109 6.80 9.30 -10.73
C ASN A 109 6.93 9.33 -9.20
N ILE A 110 5.81 9.28 -8.47
CA ILE A 110 5.77 9.38 -7.00
C ILE A 110 6.75 8.41 -6.32
N SER A 111 6.78 7.14 -6.76
CA SER A 111 7.73 6.16 -6.19
C SER A 111 9.20 6.54 -6.36
N LEU A 112 9.56 7.18 -7.47
CA LEU A 112 10.93 7.64 -7.70
C LEU A 112 11.23 8.85 -6.81
N ILE A 113 10.30 9.80 -6.69
CA ILE A 113 10.44 10.96 -5.79
C ILE A 113 10.71 10.49 -4.34
N LEU A 114 9.93 9.51 -3.85
CA LEU A 114 10.14 8.95 -2.51
C LEU A 114 11.47 8.21 -2.39
N THR A 115 11.89 7.47 -3.42
CA THR A 115 13.18 6.76 -3.39
C THR A 115 14.37 7.73 -3.40
N ASP A 116 14.35 8.73 -4.30
CA ASP A 116 15.44 9.69 -4.49
C ASP A 116 15.59 10.66 -3.31
N SER A 117 14.50 10.89 -2.56
CA SER A 117 14.53 11.63 -1.28
C SER A 117 14.99 10.80 -0.09
N GLY A 118 15.36 9.53 -0.30
CA GLY A 118 15.80 8.63 0.77
C GLY A 118 14.65 8.03 1.59
N ARG A 119 13.40 8.16 1.15
CA ARG A 119 12.19 7.68 1.81
C ARG A 119 11.65 6.38 1.22
N GLY A 120 12.56 5.43 1.03
CA GLY A 120 12.22 4.07 0.61
C GLY A 120 11.39 3.31 1.66
N ASP A 121 11.58 3.63 2.94
CA ASP A 121 10.78 3.15 4.07
C ASP A 121 9.30 3.52 3.92
N LEU A 122 9.01 4.80 3.65
CA LEU A 122 7.66 5.29 3.40
C LEU A 122 7.02 4.60 2.19
N LEU A 123 7.80 4.44 1.12
CA LEU A 123 7.33 3.74 -0.08
C LEU A 123 6.95 2.27 0.22
N ASP A 124 7.69 1.59 1.09
CA ASP A 124 7.39 0.22 1.49
C ASP A 124 6.15 0.12 2.39
N GLU A 125 5.93 1.11 3.27
CA GLU A 125 4.68 1.23 4.01
C GLU A 125 3.48 1.46 3.07
N MET A 126 3.61 2.40 2.13
CA MET A 126 2.57 2.68 1.13
C MET A 126 2.25 1.45 0.28
N ARG A 127 3.25 0.65 -0.11
CA ARG A 127 3.04 -0.62 -0.84
C ARG A 127 2.21 -1.65 -0.07
N THR A 128 2.12 -1.50 1.26
CA THR A 128 1.37 -2.38 2.15
C THR A 128 0.01 -1.80 2.51
N LEU A 129 -0.04 -0.50 2.80
CA LEU A 129 -1.18 0.15 3.44
C LEU A 129 -1.94 1.12 2.52
N TRP A 130 -1.37 1.58 1.40
CA TRP A 130 -2.04 2.50 0.47
C TRP A 130 -2.17 1.87 -0.92
N LYS A 131 -3.18 1.01 -1.05
CA LYS A 131 -3.30 0.05 -2.15
C LYS A 131 -4.38 0.47 -3.15
N ASP A 132 -4.11 0.28 -4.43
CA ASP A 132 -5.14 0.26 -5.45
C ASP A 132 -5.78 -1.14 -5.49
N TRP A 133 -7.11 -1.18 -5.44
CA TRP A 133 -7.86 -2.43 -5.59
C TRP A 133 -7.70 -3.11 -6.95
N LYS A 134 -7.26 -2.37 -7.98
CA LYS A 134 -6.88 -2.89 -9.30
C LYS A 134 -5.42 -3.33 -9.38
N GLY A 135 -4.63 -3.06 -8.34
CA GLY A 135 -3.22 -3.44 -8.26
C GLY A 135 -2.25 -2.47 -8.94
N ASP A 136 -2.66 -1.23 -9.24
CA ASP A 136 -1.80 -0.17 -9.78
C ASP A 136 -1.58 0.97 -8.77
N ASP A 137 -0.97 0.63 -7.63
CA ASP A 137 -0.73 1.59 -6.54
C ASP A 137 0.01 2.87 -7.00
N PRO A 138 1.01 2.84 -7.91
CA PRO A 138 1.66 4.07 -8.38
C PRO A 138 0.68 5.06 -9.03
N THR A 139 -0.24 4.58 -9.87
CA THR A 139 -1.26 5.44 -10.49
C THR A 139 -2.22 6.01 -9.44
N LEU A 140 -2.54 5.25 -8.38
CA LEU A 140 -3.32 5.75 -7.25
C LEU A 140 -2.56 6.87 -6.53
N TRP A 141 -1.30 6.67 -6.17
CA TRP A 141 -0.51 7.70 -5.48
C TRP A 141 -0.36 8.97 -6.32
N GLU A 142 -0.16 8.82 -7.64
CA GLU A 142 -0.21 9.94 -8.58
C GLU A 142 -1.54 10.67 -8.54
N HIS A 143 -2.66 9.94 -8.50
CA HIS A 143 -3.99 10.54 -8.39
C HIS A 143 -4.15 11.34 -7.10
N GLU A 144 -3.81 10.74 -5.96
CA GLU A 144 -3.98 11.34 -4.63
C GLU A 144 -3.15 12.63 -4.50
N TRP A 145 -1.87 12.60 -4.90
CA TRP A 145 -1.04 13.81 -4.93
C TRP A 145 -1.60 14.86 -5.90
N ASN A 146 -1.80 14.49 -7.17
CA ASN A 146 -2.14 15.45 -8.22
C ASN A 146 -3.50 16.10 -7.97
N LYS A 147 -4.47 15.35 -7.43
CA LYS A 147 -5.83 15.82 -7.19
C LYS A 147 -5.96 16.54 -5.85
N HIS A 148 -5.38 15.99 -4.79
CA HIS A 148 -5.61 16.44 -3.42
C HIS A 148 -4.38 17.10 -2.78
N GLY A 149 -3.20 16.47 -2.88
CA GLY A 149 -1.96 17.04 -2.33
C GLY A 149 -1.61 18.42 -2.89
N THR A 150 -1.82 18.65 -4.20
CA THR A 150 -1.59 19.97 -4.82
C THR A 150 -2.51 21.07 -4.29
N CYS A 151 -3.59 20.73 -3.58
CA CYS A 151 -4.56 21.68 -3.04
C CYS A 151 -4.29 22.09 -1.58
N ILE A 152 -3.22 21.58 -0.97
CA ILE A 152 -2.83 21.95 0.40
C ILE A 152 -1.93 23.19 0.33
N SER A 153 -2.47 24.34 0.76
CA SER A 153 -1.78 25.63 0.63
C SER A 153 -0.45 25.68 1.40
N THR A 154 -0.39 25.00 2.55
CA THR A 154 0.80 24.99 3.40
C THR A 154 1.94 24.14 2.83
N LEU A 155 1.69 23.37 1.77
CA LEU A 155 2.71 22.59 1.06
C LEU A 155 3.29 23.34 -0.15
N GLU A 156 2.86 24.56 -0.44
CA GLU A 156 3.41 25.29 -1.58
C GLU A 156 4.92 25.55 -1.40
N PRO A 157 5.75 25.44 -2.45
CA PRO A 157 7.21 25.53 -2.33
C PRO A 157 7.74 26.79 -1.64
N HIS A 158 7.00 27.90 -1.71
CA HIS A 158 7.36 29.16 -1.07
C HIS A 158 7.22 29.15 0.46
N CYS A 159 6.61 28.10 1.03
CA CYS A 159 6.45 27.91 2.47
C CYS A 159 7.66 27.23 3.15
N TYR A 160 8.64 26.80 2.36
CA TYR A 160 9.87 26.17 2.82
C TYR A 160 10.95 27.24 2.91
N ASP A 161 11.68 27.28 4.03
CA ASP A 161 12.81 28.21 4.19
C ASP A 161 13.94 27.82 3.23
N ILE A 162 14.15 26.51 3.05
CA ILE A 162 15.01 25.92 2.01
C ILE A 162 14.21 24.81 1.35
N TYR A 163 13.81 25.03 0.10
CA TYR A 163 13.04 24.06 -0.68
C TYR A 163 13.95 23.15 -1.49
N TYR A 164 13.83 21.84 -1.27
CA TYR A 164 14.34 20.83 -2.20
C TYR A 164 13.24 20.43 -3.18
N PRO A 165 13.54 20.24 -4.48
CA PRO A 165 12.53 19.82 -5.45
C PRO A 165 11.76 18.59 -4.98
N GLN A 166 10.42 18.67 -5.05
CA GLN A 166 9.48 17.60 -4.68
C GLN A 166 9.44 17.24 -3.18
N GLN A 167 10.05 18.05 -2.30
CA GLN A 167 9.93 17.85 -0.86
C GLN A 167 8.48 17.87 -0.37
N ASP A 168 7.64 18.71 -1.00
CA ASP A 168 6.21 18.81 -0.71
C ASP A 168 5.42 17.54 -1.00
N VAL A 169 5.85 16.77 -1.99
CA VAL A 169 5.30 15.45 -2.29
C VAL A 169 5.60 14.49 -1.15
N VAL A 170 6.86 14.44 -0.70
CA VAL A 170 7.31 13.55 0.39
C VAL A 170 6.52 13.84 1.66
N ASP A 171 6.44 15.13 2.03
CA ASP A 171 5.73 15.61 3.22
C ASP A 171 4.24 15.25 3.22
N TYR A 172 3.58 15.27 2.05
CA TYR A 172 2.18 14.85 1.92
C TYR A 172 1.98 13.36 2.24
N PHE A 173 2.81 12.50 1.63
CA PHE A 173 2.71 11.06 1.85
C PHE A 173 3.07 10.70 3.28
N ASP A 174 4.08 11.34 3.85
CA ASP A 174 4.47 11.20 5.26
C ASP A 174 3.32 11.52 6.19
N LYS A 175 2.77 12.74 6.10
CA LYS A 175 1.71 13.14 7.03
C LYS A 175 0.48 12.26 6.87
N THR A 176 0.17 11.81 5.65
CA THR A 176 -0.96 10.91 5.41
C THR A 176 -0.77 9.57 6.12
N VAL A 177 0.42 8.97 6.02
CA VAL A 177 0.75 7.70 6.68
C VAL A 177 0.83 7.88 8.21
N GLU A 178 1.42 8.98 8.69
CA GLU A 178 1.46 9.34 10.12
C GLU A 178 0.06 9.43 10.72
N LEU A 179 -0.86 10.17 10.07
CA LEU A 179 -2.24 10.31 10.52
C LEU A 179 -2.98 8.96 10.50
N PHE A 180 -2.76 8.15 9.47
CA PHE A 180 -3.36 6.82 9.36
C PHE A 180 -2.96 5.93 10.54
N HIS A 181 -1.68 5.89 10.92
CA HIS A 181 -1.22 5.11 12.09
C HIS A 181 -1.82 5.63 13.40
N GLY A 182 -2.08 6.94 13.50
CA GLY A 182 -2.81 7.52 14.63
C GLY A 182 -4.31 7.18 14.69
N LEU A 183 -4.84 6.52 13.65
CA LEU A 183 -6.25 6.19 13.48
C LEU A 183 -6.45 4.68 13.20
N PRO A 184 -6.11 3.78 14.15
CA PRO A 184 -6.16 2.33 13.95
C PRO A 184 -7.62 1.82 14.00
N THR A 185 -8.39 2.06 12.93
CA THR A 185 -9.84 1.78 12.86
C THR A 185 -10.20 0.35 13.24
N HIS A 186 -9.41 -0.64 12.82
CA HIS A 186 -9.65 -2.04 13.20
C HIS A 186 -9.52 -2.26 14.71
N GLU A 187 -8.46 -1.74 15.34
CA GLU A 187 -8.21 -1.90 16.77
C GLU A 187 -9.27 -1.18 17.61
N ILE A 188 -9.71 0.01 17.18
CA ILE A 188 -10.77 0.77 17.83
C ILE A 188 -12.08 -0.03 17.83
N LEU A 189 -12.46 -0.56 16.66
CA LEU A 189 -13.67 -1.38 16.52
C LEU A 189 -13.55 -2.69 17.32
N ALA A 190 -12.40 -3.38 17.24
CA ALA A 190 -12.15 -4.61 17.97
C ALA A 190 -12.21 -4.41 19.49
N GLY A 191 -11.70 -3.28 20.00
CA GLY A 191 -11.80 -2.88 21.41
C GLY A 191 -13.24 -2.66 21.89
N ALA A 192 -14.19 -2.42 20.97
CA ALA A 192 -15.62 -2.36 21.24
C ALA A 192 -16.36 -3.70 20.97
N GLY A 193 -15.63 -4.77 20.65
CA GLY A 193 -16.23 -6.07 20.29
C GLY A 193 -16.74 -6.15 18.84
N ILE A 194 -16.44 -5.15 18.01
CA ILE A 194 -16.80 -5.09 16.60
C ILE A 194 -15.63 -5.62 15.78
N VAL A 195 -15.67 -6.91 15.47
CA VAL A 195 -14.59 -7.61 14.75
C VAL A 195 -15.12 -8.16 13.42
N PRO A 196 -14.25 -8.39 12.42
CA PRO A 196 -14.70 -8.98 11.19
C PRO A 196 -15.36 -10.34 11.43
N SER A 197 -16.56 -10.55 10.89
CA SER A 197 -17.35 -11.76 11.07
C SER A 197 -18.17 -12.11 9.83
N TYR A 198 -18.36 -13.41 9.63
CA TYR A 198 -19.19 -13.95 8.56
C TYR A 198 -20.67 -14.06 8.92
N THR A 199 -21.00 -13.98 10.21
CA THR A 199 -22.35 -14.20 10.74
C THR A 199 -22.84 -13.00 11.52
N GLU A 200 -21.97 -12.37 12.30
CA GLU A 200 -22.33 -11.22 13.10
C GLU A 200 -22.55 -10.00 12.21
N THR A 201 -23.51 -9.19 12.63
CA THR A 201 -23.79 -7.90 12.01
C THR A 201 -23.93 -6.86 13.10
N TYR A 202 -23.64 -5.62 12.75
CA TYR A 202 -23.57 -4.51 13.70
C TYR A 202 -24.61 -3.45 13.35
N SER A 203 -24.98 -2.65 14.35
CA SER A 203 -25.73 -1.41 14.12
C SER A 203 -24.80 -0.26 13.78
N LEU A 204 -25.34 0.72 13.05
CA LEU A 204 -24.59 1.94 12.74
C LEU A 204 -24.19 2.68 14.02
N SER A 205 -25.06 2.69 15.04
CA SER A 205 -24.77 3.30 16.34
C SER A 205 -23.59 2.65 17.05
N GLU A 206 -23.49 1.32 17.07
CA GLU A 206 -22.36 0.63 17.72
C GLU A 206 -21.02 0.99 17.07
N ILE A 207 -20.97 0.98 15.72
CA ILE A 207 -19.78 1.35 14.95
C ILE A 207 -19.42 2.82 15.20
N HIS A 208 -20.42 3.70 15.07
CA HIS A 208 -20.23 5.13 15.24
C HIS A 208 -19.75 5.49 16.65
N ASP A 209 -20.39 4.96 17.69
CA ASP A 209 -20.04 5.26 19.08
C ASP A 209 -18.61 4.81 19.42
N ALA A 210 -18.16 3.66 18.89
CA ALA A 210 -16.79 3.19 19.06
C ALA A 210 -15.77 4.16 18.44
N LEU A 211 -16.01 4.58 17.19
CA LEU A 211 -15.11 5.47 16.45
C LEU A 211 -15.10 6.89 17.02
N VAL A 212 -16.27 7.45 17.35
CA VAL A 212 -16.38 8.80 17.97
C VAL A 212 -15.72 8.84 19.33
N LYS A 213 -15.88 7.79 20.15
CA LYS A 213 -15.21 7.71 21.45
C LYS A 213 -13.68 7.76 21.33
N ALA A 214 -13.12 7.16 20.28
CA ALA A 214 -11.68 7.16 20.04
C ALA A 214 -11.17 8.45 19.39
N HIS A 215 -11.89 8.96 18.39
CA HIS A 215 -11.51 10.15 17.62
C HIS A 215 -11.79 11.47 18.37
N GLY A 216 -12.84 11.51 19.19
CA GLY A 216 -13.29 12.71 19.90
C GLY A 216 -14.21 13.63 19.07
N ALA A 217 -14.53 13.24 17.84
CA ALA A 217 -15.49 13.91 16.96
C ALA A 217 -16.21 12.89 16.06
N GLU A 218 -17.22 13.32 15.33
CA GLU A 218 -17.97 12.46 14.40
C GLU A 218 -17.06 11.81 13.33
N VAL A 219 -17.23 10.50 13.13
CA VAL A 219 -16.55 9.71 12.10
C VAL A 219 -17.60 9.17 11.14
N VAL A 220 -17.47 9.51 9.86
CA VAL A 220 -18.42 9.06 8.85
C VAL A 220 -17.99 7.69 8.35
N VAL A 221 -18.87 6.69 8.48
CA VAL A 221 -18.66 5.37 7.89
C VAL A 221 -19.53 5.17 6.66
N ARG A 222 -19.01 4.48 5.65
CA ARG A 222 -19.75 4.15 4.42
C ARG A 222 -19.77 2.67 4.18
N CYS A 223 -20.86 2.24 3.56
CA CYS A 223 -21.13 0.86 3.23
C CYS A 223 -21.23 0.65 1.72
N ARG A 224 -20.74 -0.51 1.28
CA ARG A 224 -20.93 -1.05 -0.06
C ARG A 224 -21.75 -2.34 0.04
N HIS A 225 -22.99 -2.31 -0.46
CA HIS A 225 -23.94 -3.42 -0.37
C HIS A 225 -24.09 -3.99 1.07
N GLN A 226 -24.25 -3.10 2.07
CA GLN A 226 -24.32 -3.41 3.51
C GLN A 226 -23.00 -3.82 4.18
N ASN A 227 -21.90 -3.99 3.43
CA ASN A 227 -20.59 -4.21 4.03
C ASN A 227 -19.97 -2.87 4.39
N LEU A 228 -19.49 -2.74 5.62
CA LEU A 228 -18.65 -1.63 6.06
C LEU A 228 -17.42 -1.56 5.15
N ASN A 229 -17.17 -0.39 4.56
CA ASN A 229 -16.17 -0.24 3.51
C ASN A 229 -15.29 1.01 3.65
N GLU A 230 -15.82 2.13 4.14
CA GLU A 230 -15.01 3.34 4.35
C GLU A 230 -15.19 3.91 5.76
N ALA A 231 -14.12 4.53 6.28
CA ALA A 231 -14.13 5.32 7.51
C ALA A 231 -13.42 6.65 7.25
N TRP A 232 -14.11 7.75 7.57
CA TRP A 232 -13.73 9.12 7.21
C TRP A 232 -13.56 9.94 8.50
N TYR A 233 -12.32 10.34 8.77
CA TYR A 233 -11.92 11.10 9.96
C TYR A 233 -11.64 12.55 9.58
N PHE A 234 -12.29 13.48 10.28
CA PHE A 234 -12.22 14.90 9.95
C PHE A 234 -11.38 15.67 10.97
N PHE A 235 -10.59 16.61 10.46
CA PHE A 235 -9.73 17.48 11.24
C PHE A 235 -9.80 18.92 10.77
N ASN A 236 -9.75 19.85 11.71
CA ASN A 236 -9.23 21.20 11.44
C ASN A 236 -7.76 21.24 11.85
N VAL A 237 -6.97 22.10 11.23
CA VAL A 237 -5.51 22.12 11.43
C VAL A 237 -5.07 23.51 11.85
N ALA A 238 -4.33 23.58 12.96
CA ALA A 238 -3.61 24.77 13.39
C ALA A 238 -2.14 24.63 12.99
N GLY A 239 -1.74 25.33 11.92
CA GLY A 239 -0.36 25.38 11.42
C GLY A 239 -0.20 24.70 10.05
N PRO A 240 1.05 24.50 9.61
CA PRO A 240 1.33 23.82 8.34
C PRO A 240 0.99 22.33 8.42
N LEU A 241 0.82 21.67 7.28
CA LEU A 241 0.52 20.24 7.22
C LEU A 241 1.49 19.39 8.04
N GLN A 242 2.79 19.66 7.95
CA GLN A 242 3.86 18.81 8.49
C GLN A 242 3.90 18.81 10.02
N THR A 243 3.83 19.99 10.64
CA THR A 243 4.02 20.19 12.08
C THR A 243 2.79 20.74 12.80
N GLY A 244 1.75 21.07 12.05
CA GLY A 244 0.51 21.61 12.58
C GLY A 244 -0.25 20.61 13.44
N LYS A 245 -1.08 21.15 14.34
CA LYS A 245 -1.94 20.36 15.21
C LYS A 245 -3.23 20.01 14.49
N PHE A 246 -3.42 18.73 14.20
CA PHE A 246 -4.67 18.17 13.71
C PHE A 246 -5.64 18.03 14.89
N VAL A 247 -6.75 18.75 14.84
CA VAL A 247 -7.80 18.77 15.86
C VAL A 247 -9.04 18.09 15.29
N PRO A 248 -9.50 16.97 15.86
CA PRO A 248 -10.74 16.30 15.46
C PRO A 248 -11.91 17.28 15.38
N THR A 249 -12.71 17.18 14.32
CA THR A 249 -13.90 18.01 14.10
C THR A 249 -15.03 17.17 13.51
N ASN A 250 -16.26 17.66 13.60
CA ASN A 250 -17.38 17.06 12.89
C ASN A 250 -17.29 17.35 11.38
N PRO A 251 -17.83 16.45 10.52
CA PRO A 251 -17.89 16.68 9.08
C PRO A 251 -18.75 17.89 8.74
N ASP A 252 -18.47 18.49 7.59
CA ASP A 252 -19.33 19.53 7.02
C ASP A 252 -20.17 18.99 5.85
N GLY A 253 -21.23 18.27 6.22
CA GLY A 253 -22.26 17.77 5.30
C GLY A 253 -22.04 16.35 4.77
N GLN A 254 -20.88 15.73 4.99
CA GLN A 254 -20.67 14.31 4.69
C GLN A 254 -21.51 13.45 5.66
N THR A 255 -22.20 12.44 5.11
CA THR A 255 -23.11 11.57 5.88
C THR A 255 -22.87 10.10 5.55
N SER A 256 -23.28 9.22 6.47
CA SER A 256 -23.23 7.78 6.24
C SER A 256 -24.30 7.34 5.24
N ASN A 257 -23.96 6.35 4.40
CA ASN A 257 -24.92 5.62 3.57
C ASN A 257 -25.21 4.19 4.11
N CYS A 258 -24.71 3.86 5.30
CA CYS A 258 -24.94 2.56 5.92
C CYS A 258 -26.37 2.43 6.46
N PRO A 259 -26.97 1.22 6.44
CA PRO A 259 -28.24 0.97 7.10
C PRO A 259 -28.09 1.11 8.63
N SER A 260 -29.19 1.40 9.34
CA SER A 260 -29.14 1.56 10.81
C SER A 260 -28.77 0.26 11.56
N LYS A 261 -29.04 -0.90 10.96
CA LYS A 261 -28.74 -2.24 11.49
C LYS A 261 -28.36 -3.20 10.36
N GLY A 262 -27.74 -4.31 10.72
CA GLY A 262 -27.39 -5.38 9.76
C GLY A 262 -26.14 -5.07 8.94
N ILE A 263 -25.30 -4.13 9.39
CA ILE A 263 -24.02 -3.82 8.75
C ILE A 263 -23.10 -5.02 8.92
N ARG A 264 -22.51 -5.46 7.82
CA ARG A 264 -21.54 -6.55 7.81
C ARG A 264 -20.13 -5.98 7.90
N TYR A 265 -19.31 -6.52 8.80
CA TYR A 265 -17.88 -6.26 8.80
C TYR A 265 -17.19 -7.53 8.30
N GLN A 266 -17.00 -7.63 6.97
CA GLN A 266 -16.60 -8.90 6.35
C GLN A 266 -15.11 -9.19 6.57
N PRO A 267 -14.71 -10.41 7.00
CA PRO A 267 -13.31 -10.79 7.08
C PRO A 267 -12.61 -10.77 5.73
N LYS A 268 -11.35 -10.29 5.71
CA LYS A 268 -10.46 -10.39 4.55
C LYS A 268 -9.99 -11.84 4.29
N THR A 269 -10.03 -12.69 5.31
CA THR A 269 -9.77 -14.13 5.20
C THR A 269 -11.00 -14.87 4.69
N PRO A 270 -10.89 -15.84 3.77
CA PRO A 270 -12.00 -16.69 3.33
C PRO A 270 -12.74 -17.41 4.48
N ARG A 271 -14.03 -17.69 4.29
CA ARG A 271 -14.88 -18.36 5.29
C ARG A 271 -14.42 -19.80 5.48
N LYS A 272 -13.98 -20.15 6.70
CA LYS A 272 -13.53 -21.51 7.04
C LYS A 272 -14.66 -22.55 6.96
N ASP A 273 -15.92 -22.13 7.10
CA ASP A 273 -17.09 -23.02 7.23
C ASP A 273 -18.02 -23.08 6.02
N GLU A 274 -17.66 -22.47 4.88
CA GLU A 274 -18.43 -22.65 3.64
C GLU A 274 -17.70 -23.58 2.69
N PRO A 275 -18.12 -24.86 2.58
CA PRO A 275 -17.67 -25.69 1.49
C PRO A 275 -18.24 -25.06 0.22
N THR A 276 -17.37 -24.60 -0.68
CA THR A 276 -17.74 -24.54 -2.08
C THR A 276 -18.26 -25.93 -2.43
N LYS A 277 -19.55 -26.07 -2.72
CA LYS A 277 -20.03 -27.21 -3.52
C LYS A 277 -19.23 -27.06 -4.83
N THR A 278 -18.15 -27.77 -5.09
CA THR A 278 -17.63 -29.10 -4.70
C THR A 278 -16.10 -28.98 -4.59
N ARG A 279 -15.28 -29.72 -3.82
CA ARG A 279 -15.32 -31.05 -3.18
C ARG A 279 -14.31 -31.04 -2.00
N ARG A 280 -14.57 -31.86 -0.97
CA ARG A 280 -13.96 -31.93 0.38
C ARG A 280 -12.41 -31.82 0.55
N PRO A 281 -11.95 -31.43 1.76
CA PRO A 281 -10.61 -30.91 2.08
C PRO A 281 -9.59 -31.97 2.53
N SER A 282 -8.31 -31.59 2.58
CA SER A 282 -7.27 -32.29 3.35
C SER A 282 -6.55 -31.31 4.26
N GLU A 283 -6.34 -31.74 5.50
CA GLU A 283 -5.57 -31.15 6.59
C GLU A 283 -4.07 -30.93 6.26
N PRO A 284 -3.32 -30.22 7.12
CA PRO A 284 -2.06 -29.57 6.77
C PRO A 284 -0.92 -30.56 6.77
N THR A 285 -0.12 -30.62 5.70
CA THR A 285 1.31 -30.89 5.85
C THR A 285 2.12 -30.56 4.58
N ASN A 286 3.26 -29.93 4.85
CA ASN A 286 4.51 -30.01 4.11
C ASN A 286 4.61 -29.31 2.75
N THR A 287 5.47 -28.29 2.75
CA THR A 287 6.40 -27.95 1.68
C THR A 287 7.05 -29.23 1.12
N GLY A 288 6.46 -29.78 0.05
CA GLY A 288 6.99 -30.95 -0.64
C GLY A 288 6.25 -31.22 -1.94
N THR A 289 6.94 -30.98 -3.07
CA THR A 289 6.76 -31.55 -4.42
C THR A 289 5.38 -31.37 -5.10
N PRO A 290 5.31 -30.93 -6.38
CA PRO A 290 4.06 -30.45 -6.98
C PRO A 290 3.10 -31.61 -7.32
N ASN A 291 2.12 -31.86 -6.45
CA ASN A 291 1.01 -32.79 -6.74
C ASN A 291 -0.18 -32.13 -7.45
N SER A 292 -0.20 -30.80 -7.60
CA SER A 292 -1.22 -30.13 -8.44
C SER A 292 -0.79 -30.12 -9.91
N LYS A 293 -1.53 -30.85 -10.75
CA LYS A 293 -1.34 -30.92 -12.22
C LYS A 293 -1.63 -29.59 -12.93
N ARG A 294 -2.17 -28.58 -12.24
CA ARG A 294 -2.48 -27.26 -12.80
C ARG A 294 -1.96 -26.15 -11.88
N GLY A 295 -1.54 -25.04 -12.45
CA GLY A 295 -0.92 -23.96 -11.66
C GLY A 295 -0.55 -22.76 -12.49
N ASN A 296 -0.11 -21.70 -11.83
CA ASN A 296 0.47 -20.52 -12.46
C ASN A 296 1.99 -20.57 -12.40
N LEU A 297 2.63 -19.93 -13.37
CA LEU A 297 4.06 -19.65 -13.34
C LEU A 297 4.25 -18.22 -12.88
N VAL A 298 4.76 -18.07 -11.66
CA VAL A 298 4.96 -16.79 -10.99
C VAL A 298 6.39 -16.33 -11.24
N VAL A 299 6.57 -15.07 -11.65
CA VAL A 299 7.87 -14.50 -11.98
C VAL A 299 8.33 -13.62 -10.83
N SER A 300 9.58 -13.80 -10.39
CA SER A 300 10.23 -12.94 -9.40
C SER A 300 11.55 -12.41 -9.95
N THR A 301 11.89 -11.16 -9.62
CA THR A 301 13.18 -10.54 -9.95
C THR A 301 13.66 -9.77 -8.73
N GLN A 302 14.98 -9.76 -8.49
CA GLN A 302 15.59 -9.19 -7.29
C GLN A 302 14.94 -9.70 -5.98
N GLY A 303 14.58 -10.99 -5.95
CA GLY A 303 13.94 -11.63 -4.78
C GLY A 303 12.48 -11.26 -4.54
N GLN A 304 11.89 -10.38 -5.34
CA GLN A 304 10.48 -9.95 -5.20
C GLN A 304 9.60 -10.55 -6.30
N GLN A 305 8.40 -10.98 -5.93
CA GLN A 305 7.39 -11.41 -6.89
C GLN A 305 6.93 -10.22 -7.75
N ARG A 306 7.08 -10.33 -9.07
CA ARG A 306 6.80 -9.26 -10.03
C ARG A 306 5.94 -9.78 -11.17
N GLY A 307 4.74 -10.29 -10.88
CA GLY A 307 3.80 -10.77 -11.91
C GLY A 307 3.98 -12.24 -12.29
N CYS A 308 3.58 -12.62 -13.49
CA CYS A 308 3.47 -14.02 -13.89
C CYS A 308 3.48 -14.21 -15.40
N ILE A 309 3.51 -15.47 -15.83
CA ILE A 309 3.51 -15.83 -17.24
C ILE A 309 2.06 -15.95 -17.75
N ILE A 310 1.80 -15.34 -18.91
CA ILE A 310 0.50 -15.42 -19.59
C ILE A 310 0.46 -16.55 -20.62
N SER A 311 -0.72 -16.85 -21.20
CA SER A 311 -0.95 -18.12 -21.90
C SER A 311 -0.11 -18.32 -23.16
N ARG A 312 0.54 -17.27 -23.68
CA ARG A 312 1.48 -17.37 -24.81
C ARG A 312 2.95 -17.50 -24.40
N GLY A 313 3.27 -17.46 -23.10
CA GLY A 313 4.64 -17.61 -22.58
C GLY A 313 5.37 -16.31 -22.24
N ALA A 314 4.73 -15.15 -22.40
CA ALA A 314 5.34 -13.87 -22.03
C ALA A 314 5.13 -13.55 -20.53
N TRP A 315 6.04 -12.78 -19.96
CA TRP A 315 5.92 -12.19 -18.63
C TRP A 315 5.02 -10.94 -18.67
N PHE A 316 4.10 -10.83 -17.70
CA PHE A 316 3.16 -9.74 -17.58
C PHE A 316 2.89 -9.37 -16.11
N THR A 317 2.66 -8.09 -15.84
CA THR A 317 2.46 -7.55 -14.48
C THR A 317 1.06 -7.00 -14.23
N SER A 318 0.32 -6.59 -15.28
CA SER A 318 -0.94 -5.85 -15.15
C SER A 318 -2.20 -6.66 -15.48
N GLY A 319 -2.20 -7.99 -15.32
CA GLY A 319 -3.40 -8.80 -15.58
C GLY A 319 -3.30 -10.25 -15.14
N THR A 320 -4.28 -11.06 -15.55
CA THR A 320 -4.48 -12.41 -15.03
C THR A 320 -3.40 -13.38 -15.48
N CYS A 321 -2.81 -14.08 -14.50
CA CYS A 321 -1.87 -15.16 -14.74
C CYS A 321 -2.50 -16.31 -15.51
N ALA A 322 -1.76 -16.89 -16.45
CA ALA A 322 -2.26 -18.07 -17.14
C ALA A 322 -2.16 -19.32 -16.26
N THR A 323 -3.17 -20.17 -16.37
CA THR A 323 -3.10 -21.53 -15.86
C THR A 323 -2.33 -22.39 -16.86
N PHE A 324 -1.33 -23.08 -16.36
CA PHE A 324 -0.56 -24.10 -17.04
C PHE A 324 -0.94 -25.48 -16.49
N ARG A 325 -0.74 -26.50 -17.30
CA ARG A 325 -0.88 -27.90 -16.95
C ARG A 325 0.49 -28.57 -17.02
N ILE A 326 0.75 -29.43 -16.06
CA ILE A 326 1.94 -30.28 -15.99
C ILE A 326 1.58 -31.65 -16.58
N GLU A 327 2.33 -32.07 -17.59
CA GLU A 327 2.33 -33.45 -18.09
C GLU A 327 3.66 -34.08 -17.70
N LYS A 328 3.65 -34.99 -16.71
CA LYS A 328 4.86 -35.69 -16.26
C LYS A 328 5.45 -36.49 -17.42
N THR A 329 6.76 -36.38 -17.61
CA THR A 329 7.51 -37.22 -18.55
C THR A 329 8.39 -38.24 -17.82
N SER A 330 8.81 -37.91 -16.60
CA SER A 330 9.43 -38.83 -15.64
C SER A 330 9.05 -38.47 -14.20
N ASP A 331 9.71 -39.06 -13.21
CA ASP A 331 9.55 -38.70 -11.79
C ASP A 331 10.16 -37.33 -11.45
N GLU A 332 11.16 -36.89 -12.21
CA GLU A 332 11.91 -35.64 -11.98
C GLU A 332 11.59 -34.54 -13.00
N THR A 333 11.01 -34.92 -14.15
CA THR A 333 10.78 -34.02 -15.29
C THR A 333 9.33 -34.00 -15.76
N PHE A 334 8.93 -32.86 -16.31
CA PHE A 334 7.59 -32.65 -16.85
C PHE A 334 7.57 -31.62 -17.96
N THR A 335 6.51 -31.61 -18.76
CA THR A 335 6.24 -30.57 -19.76
C THR A 335 5.11 -29.65 -19.32
N LEU A 336 5.09 -28.44 -19.88
CA LEU A 336 4.10 -27.40 -19.58
C LEU A 336 3.17 -27.18 -20.77
N GLN A 337 1.88 -27.04 -20.50
CA GLN A 337 0.85 -26.71 -21.50
C GLN A 337 -0.07 -25.60 -21.00
N SER A 338 -0.32 -24.58 -21.82
CA SER A 338 -1.30 -23.53 -21.53
C SER A 338 -2.59 -23.72 -22.34
N SER A 339 -3.57 -22.83 -22.16
CA SER A 339 -4.76 -22.76 -23.03
C SER A 339 -4.46 -22.49 -24.50
N LYS A 340 -3.23 -22.10 -24.86
CA LYS A 340 -2.79 -21.86 -26.24
C LYS A 340 -2.03 -23.04 -26.85
N GLY A 341 -1.62 -24.03 -26.07
CA GLY A 341 -0.90 -25.20 -26.55
C GLY A 341 0.32 -25.56 -25.70
N LYS A 342 1.12 -26.48 -26.20
CA LYS A 342 2.38 -26.92 -25.58
C LYS A 342 3.35 -25.74 -25.44
N CYS A 343 4.19 -25.77 -24.42
CA CYS A 343 5.20 -24.75 -24.15
C CYS A 343 6.61 -25.26 -24.48
N SER A 344 7.45 -24.37 -25.02
CA SER A 344 8.83 -24.66 -25.42
C SER A 344 9.66 -23.38 -25.48
N PHE A 345 10.98 -23.52 -25.53
CA PHE A 345 11.90 -22.44 -25.90
C PHE A 345 12.12 -22.47 -27.41
N GLN A 346 11.57 -21.48 -28.12
CA GLN A 346 11.80 -21.28 -29.56
C GLN A 346 12.82 -20.17 -29.75
N LYS A 347 13.98 -20.47 -30.33
CA LYS A 347 15.09 -19.50 -30.49
C LYS A 347 15.37 -18.76 -29.17
N ASP A 348 15.58 -19.54 -28.12
CA ASP A 348 15.77 -19.08 -26.73
C ASP A 348 14.60 -18.35 -26.05
N THR A 349 13.47 -18.12 -26.73
CA THR A 349 12.30 -17.46 -26.12
C THR A 349 11.26 -18.47 -25.62
N PHE A 350 10.85 -18.36 -24.35
CA PHE A 350 9.76 -19.16 -23.80
C PHE A 350 8.43 -18.79 -24.48
N SER A 351 7.74 -19.80 -25.00
CA SER A 351 6.50 -19.60 -25.74
C SER A 351 5.56 -20.79 -25.62
N CYS A 352 4.25 -20.54 -25.69
CA CYS A 352 3.21 -21.58 -25.72
C CYS A 352 2.25 -21.33 -26.89
N GLY A 353 1.96 -22.35 -27.68
CA GLY A 353 1.08 -22.18 -28.85
C GLY A 353 0.89 -23.45 -29.68
N PRO A 354 -0.03 -23.43 -30.66
CA PRO A 354 -0.32 -24.59 -31.51
C PRO A 354 0.83 -24.95 -32.45
N GLN A 355 1.73 -24.00 -32.75
CA GLN A 355 2.94 -24.24 -33.55
C GLN A 355 3.96 -25.15 -32.84
N ILE A 356 3.84 -25.33 -31.53
CA ILE A 356 4.80 -26.11 -30.73
C ILE A 356 4.38 -27.57 -30.73
N LYS A 357 5.02 -28.36 -31.60
CA LYS A 357 4.78 -29.82 -31.71
C LYS A 357 5.47 -30.59 -30.58
N ASN A 358 6.70 -30.18 -30.25
CA ASN A 358 7.56 -30.79 -29.24
C ASN A 358 7.71 -29.84 -28.05
N ALA A 359 7.15 -30.24 -26.91
CA ALA A 359 7.34 -29.52 -25.66
C ALA A 359 8.74 -29.82 -25.11
N VAL A 360 9.32 -28.87 -24.37
CA VAL A 360 10.55 -29.12 -23.61
C VAL A 360 10.22 -29.54 -22.18
N GLU A 361 11.14 -30.26 -21.59
CA GLU A 361 11.05 -30.73 -20.22
C GLU A 361 11.62 -29.71 -19.25
N PHE A 362 10.95 -29.61 -18.10
CA PHE A 362 11.31 -28.80 -16.95
C PHE A 362 11.44 -29.71 -15.74
N SER A 363 12.20 -29.25 -14.74
CA SER A 363 12.26 -29.83 -13.41
C SER A 363 12.00 -28.75 -12.36
N ILE A 364 11.95 -29.13 -11.07
CA ILE A 364 11.95 -28.17 -9.96
C ILE A 364 13.25 -28.34 -9.18
N GLN A 365 13.94 -27.24 -8.91
CA GLN A 365 15.13 -27.17 -8.06
C GLN A 365 14.92 -26.04 -7.05
N ASP A 366 15.02 -26.34 -5.75
CA ASP A 366 14.80 -25.38 -4.66
C ASP A 366 13.49 -24.57 -4.78
N GLY A 367 12.41 -25.26 -5.21
CA GLY A 367 11.09 -24.64 -5.40
C GLY A 367 10.97 -23.76 -6.65
N LYS A 368 12.04 -23.64 -7.46
CA LYS A 368 12.07 -22.88 -8.71
C LYS A 368 11.98 -23.81 -9.91
N LEU A 369 11.33 -23.33 -10.97
CA LEU A 369 11.31 -23.97 -12.27
C LEU A 369 12.74 -24.00 -12.82
N SER A 370 13.20 -25.17 -13.24
CA SER A 370 14.51 -25.38 -13.83
C SER A 370 14.38 -25.89 -15.26
N TYR A 371 15.15 -25.31 -16.18
CA TYR A 371 15.28 -25.75 -17.56
C TYR A 371 16.74 -26.08 -17.84
N ARG A 372 17.03 -27.33 -18.24
CA ARG A 372 18.40 -27.85 -18.45
C ARG A 372 19.33 -27.63 -17.24
N GLY A 373 18.79 -27.69 -16.03
CA GLY A 373 19.55 -27.49 -14.79
C GLY A 373 19.73 -26.03 -14.36
N ASN A 374 19.20 -25.06 -15.10
CA ASN A 374 19.26 -23.64 -14.73
C ASN A 374 17.91 -23.14 -14.21
N THR A 375 17.91 -22.49 -13.04
CA THR A 375 16.74 -21.87 -12.40
C THR A 375 16.59 -20.37 -12.71
N THR A 376 17.57 -19.79 -13.38
CA THR A 376 17.59 -18.36 -13.75
C THR A 376 17.21 -18.21 -15.21
N PHE A 377 16.29 -17.29 -15.46
CA PHE A 377 15.81 -16.88 -16.77
C PHE A 377 16.04 -15.39 -16.97
N PHE A 378 15.87 -14.88 -18.18
CA PHE A 378 16.22 -13.50 -18.49
C PHE A 378 15.13 -12.74 -19.24
N ALA A 379 15.18 -11.41 -19.21
CA ALA A 379 14.30 -10.52 -19.98
C ALA A 379 15.02 -9.22 -20.38
N ASP A 380 14.57 -8.62 -21.48
CA ASP A 380 15.08 -7.34 -21.97
C ASP A 380 14.66 -6.15 -21.10
N LYS A 381 13.43 -6.22 -20.58
CA LYS A 381 12.79 -5.13 -19.84
C LYS A 381 11.69 -5.66 -18.92
N ALA A 382 11.43 -4.94 -17.83
CA ALA A 382 10.31 -5.25 -16.96
C ALA A 382 8.98 -4.80 -17.62
N PRO A 383 7.91 -5.63 -17.60
CA PRO A 383 6.57 -5.24 -18.01
C PRO A 383 6.05 -4.01 -17.27
N LYS A 384 5.51 -3.03 -18.00
CA LYS A 384 4.80 -1.83 -17.47
C LYS A 384 3.49 -1.63 -18.24
N GLY A 385 2.37 -1.53 -17.51
CA GLY A 385 1.04 -1.40 -18.10
C GLY A 385 0.71 -2.57 -19.05
N PRO A 386 0.25 -2.33 -20.29
CA PRO A 386 -0.09 -3.42 -21.23
C PRO A 386 1.14 -4.11 -21.84
N THR A 387 2.35 -3.59 -21.58
CA THR A 387 3.60 -4.10 -22.15
C THR A 387 3.93 -5.45 -21.55
N LYS A 388 4.21 -6.44 -22.39
CA LYS A 388 4.67 -7.78 -21.99
C LYS A 388 6.16 -7.90 -22.27
N SER A 389 6.85 -8.74 -21.52
CA SER A 389 8.25 -9.05 -21.76
C SER A 389 8.44 -10.50 -22.17
N LYS A 390 9.38 -10.75 -23.06
CA LYS A 390 9.79 -12.11 -23.42
C LYS A 390 10.66 -12.67 -22.29
N ILE A 391 10.64 -13.99 -22.15
CA ILE A 391 11.46 -14.72 -21.20
C ILE A 391 12.47 -15.53 -22.00
N TYR A 392 13.74 -15.40 -21.66
CA TYR A 392 14.86 -16.06 -22.32
C TYR A 392 15.50 -17.09 -21.38
N ALA A 393 16.07 -18.16 -21.93
CA ALA A 393 16.76 -19.17 -21.13
C ALA A 393 18.27 -18.86 -20.95
N THR A 394 18.83 -17.97 -21.77
CA THR A 394 20.23 -17.55 -21.70
C THR A 394 20.37 -16.05 -21.45
N GLN A 395 21.50 -15.64 -20.87
CA GLN A 395 21.72 -14.25 -20.45
C GLN A 395 22.00 -13.30 -21.62
N GLU A 396 22.73 -13.74 -22.65
CA GLU A 396 23.19 -12.95 -23.82
C GLU A 396 23.07 -11.43 -23.66
N GLU A 397 22.08 -10.79 -24.31
CA GLU A 397 21.84 -9.34 -24.27
C GLU A 397 20.66 -8.96 -23.33
N HIS A 398 20.26 -9.86 -22.43
CA HIS A 398 19.05 -9.76 -21.61
C HIS A 398 19.39 -9.43 -20.14
N PRO A 399 19.36 -8.15 -19.73
CA PRO A 399 19.96 -7.68 -18.48
C PRO A 399 19.16 -8.02 -17.21
N ILE A 400 17.90 -8.45 -17.33
CA ILE A 400 17.04 -8.69 -16.16
C ILE A 400 17.02 -10.17 -15.82
N GLU A 401 17.53 -10.53 -14.65
CA GLU A 401 17.42 -11.87 -14.08
C GLU A 401 16.04 -12.13 -13.49
N LEU A 402 15.51 -13.30 -13.79
CA LEU A 402 14.21 -13.79 -13.37
C LEU A 402 14.34 -15.16 -12.71
N THR A 403 13.53 -15.40 -11.70
CA THR A 403 13.24 -16.73 -11.18
C THR A 403 11.76 -17.02 -11.38
N ILE A 404 11.43 -18.26 -11.69
CA ILE A 404 10.05 -18.67 -11.95
C ILE A 404 9.67 -19.74 -10.93
N THR A 405 8.56 -19.58 -10.24
CA THR A 405 8.05 -20.57 -9.27
C THR A 405 6.69 -21.09 -9.71
N TRP A 406 6.43 -22.37 -9.40
CA TRP A 406 5.13 -22.99 -9.66
C TRP A 406 4.19 -22.74 -8.49
N ARG A 407 3.06 -22.08 -8.77
CA ARG A 407 1.99 -21.91 -7.80
C ARG A 407 0.82 -22.80 -8.20
N GLY A 408 0.65 -23.92 -7.52
CA GLY A 408 -0.44 -24.86 -7.78
C GLY A 408 -1.81 -24.19 -7.69
N SER A 409 -2.71 -24.55 -8.60
CA SER A 409 -4.13 -24.24 -8.48
C SER A 409 -4.77 -25.34 -7.62
N HIS A 410 -5.44 -24.96 -6.54
CA HIS A 410 -6.26 -25.89 -5.76
C HIS A 410 -7.59 -26.16 -6.45
#